data_AF-A0A2J8W5U4-F1
#
_entry.id   AF-A0A2J8W5U4-F1
#
_cell.length_a   1.000
_cell.length_b   1.000
_cell.length_c   1.000
_cell.angle_alpha   90.00
_cell.angle_beta   90.00
_cell.angle_gamma   90.00
#
_symmetry.space_group_name_H-M   'P 1'
#
loop_
_entity.id
_entity.type
_entity.pdbx_description
1 polymer ?
#
loop_
_entity_poly.entity_id
_entity_poly.type
_entity_poly.pdbx_seq_one_letter_code
_entity_poly.pdbx_strand_id
1 'polypeptide(L)'
;MGITNFEDMKAISRHTRELLEIEEPLFKRSISLPYRDIIGLYLEQKGHTGIKSDSLTLSEFVKAAGLQDYAPEITAPEENEELPCTEP
;
A
#
# COMPACT_ATOMS: atom_id res chain seq x y z
N MET A 1 10.30 17.63 -4.02
CA MET A 1 9.20 18.49 -3.53
C MET A 1 9.51 18.83 -2.08
N GLY A 2 9.95 20.04 -1.76
CA GLY A 2 10.36 20.44 -0.40
C GLY A 2 9.17 20.72 0.52
N ILE A 3 8.27 19.74 0.67
CA ILE A 3 7.05 19.88 1.48
C ILE A 3 7.41 19.64 2.94
N THR A 4 7.25 20.67 3.77
CA THR A 4 7.66 20.65 5.19
C THR A 4 6.49 20.86 6.15
N ASN A 5 5.34 21.32 5.65
CA ASN A 5 4.15 21.57 6.43
C ASN A 5 3.30 20.30 6.56
N PHE A 6 2.93 19.97 7.78
CA PHE A 6 2.16 18.77 8.10
C PHE A 6 0.75 18.78 7.51
N GLU A 7 0.08 19.93 7.41
CA GLU A 7 -1.26 20.00 6.84
C GLU A 7 -1.26 19.70 5.34
N ASP A 8 -0.22 20.12 4.63
CA ASP A 8 -0.03 19.81 3.21
C ASP A 8 0.22 18.31 3.01
N MET A 9 1.00 17.68 3.92
CA MET A 9 1.20 16.22 3.90
C MET A 9 -0.11 15.45 4.07
N LYS A 10 -1.00 15.89 4.98
CA LYS A 10 -2.32 15.26 5.16
C LYS A 10 -3.20 15.43 3.93
N ALA A 11 -3.24 16.64 3.36
CA ALA A 11 -4.07 16.93 2.19
C ALA A 11 -3.67 16.04 1.00
N ILE A 12 -2.37 15.95 0.72
CA ILE A 12 -1.83 15.08 -0.33
C ILE A 12 -2.18 13.62 -0.05
N SER A 13 -2.00 13.15 1.18
CA SER A 13 -2.30 11.76 1.55
C SER A 13 -3.78 11.43 1.36
N ARG A 14 -4.68 12.33 1.78
CA ARG A 14 -6.12 12.18 1.62
C ARG A 14 -6.51 12.13 0.14
N HIS A 15 -6.04 13.07 -0.67
CA HIS A 15 -6.41 13.11 -2.09
C HIS A 15 -5.83 11.93 -2.87
N THR A 16 -4.60 11.53 -2.60
CA THR A 16 -4.00 10.33 -3.18
C THR A 16 -4.86 9.10 -2.86
N ARG A 17 -5.39 9.04 -1.64
CA ARG A 17 -6.26 7.94 -1.21
C ARG A 17 -7.62 7.94 -1.92
N GLU A 18 -8.24 9.11 -2.05
CA GLU A 18 -9.49 9.28 -2.81
C GLU A 18 -9.30 8.84 -4.27
N LEU A 19 -8.18 9.22 -4.90
CA LEU A 19 -7.86 8.87 -6.28
C LEU A 19 -7.58 7.37 -6.49
N LEU A 20 -7.03 6.70 -5.48
CA LEU A 20 -6.72 5.28 -5.51
C LEU A 20 -7.84 4.41 -4.91
N GLU A 21 -8.96 5.03 -4.50
CA GLU A 21 -10.12 4.35 -3.91
C GLU A 21 -9.77 3.45 -2.71
N ILE A 22 -8.77 3.85 -1.93
CA ILE A 22 -8.33 3.11 -0.73
C ILE A 22 -8.93 3.70 0.55
N GLU A 23 -9.10 2.88 1.59
CA GLU A 23 -9.57 3.37 2.89
C GLU A 23 -8.42 3.97 3.73
N GLU A 24 -8.74 4.93 4.61
CA GLU A 24 -7.77 5.46 5.57
C GLU A 24 -7.36 4.35 6.54
N PRO A 25 -6.07 3.95 6.59
CA PRO A 25 -5.64 2.89 7.48
C PRO A 25 -5.82 3.34 8.93
N LEU A 26 -6.51 2.52 9.73
CA LEU A 26 -6.68 2.76 11.16
C LEU A 26 -5.36 2.57 11.91
N PHE A 27 -4.61 3.66 12.13
CA PHE A 27 -3.38 3.69 12.94
C PHE A 27 -3.59 3.52 14.45
N LYS A 28 -4.67 2.83 14.87
CA LYS A 28 -5.02 2.60 16.29
C LYS A 28 -4.74 1.16 16.76
N ARG A 29 -3.98 0.36 15.99
CA ARG A 29 -3.71 -1.03 16.35
C ARG A 29 -2.66 -1.10 17.46
N SER A 30 -2.92 -1.92 18.48
CA SER A 30 -1.93 -2.22 19.52
C SER A 30 -0.80 -3.09 18.96
N ILE A 31 0.44 -2.80 19.37
CA ILE A 31 1.63 -3.62 19.10
C ILE A 31 1.56 -5.02 19.74
N SER A 32 0.65 -5.22 20.70
CA SER A 32 0.44 -6.53 21.34
C SER A 32 -0.39 -7.50 20.49
N LEU A 33 -1.02 -7.01 19.41
CA LEU A 33 -1.80 -7.86 18.51
C LEU A 33 -0.88 -8.47 17.45
N PRO A 34 -1.13 -9.71 17.00
CA PRO A 34 -0.35 -10.34 15.94
C PRO A 34 -0.41 -9.53 14.64
N TYR A 35 0.55 -9.76 13.75
CA TYR A 35 0.61 -9.07 12.46
C TYR A 35 -0.68 -9.27 11.66
N ARG A 36 -1.14 -8.18 11.03
CA ARG A 36 -2.44 -8.15 10.35
C ARG A 36 -2.36 -8.59 8.89
N ASP A 37 -1.20 -8.38 8.28
CA ASP A 37 -1.00 -8.56 6.84
C ASP A 37 0.47 -8.89 6.54
N ILE A 38 0.66 -9.75 5.55
CA ILE A 38 1.95 -10.14 4.97
C ILE A 38 2.59 -8.92 4.31
N ILE A 39 1.79 -8.06 3.65
CA ILE A 39 2.29 -6.86 2.98
C ILE A 39 2.93 -5.91 3.99
N GLY A 40 2.29 -5.69 5.14
CA GLY A 40 2.84 -4.83 6.20
C GLY A 40 4.20 -5.32 6.70
N LEU A 41 4.30 -6.62 6.99
CA LEU A 41 5.55 -7.26 7.41
C LEU A 41 6.66 -7.14 6.36
N TYR A 42 6.33 -7.35 5.08
CA TYR A 42 7.26 -7.20 3.98
C TYR A 42 7.77 -5.76 3.85
N LEU A 43 6.88 -4.77 3.95
CA LEU A 43 7.21 -3.36 3.83
C LEU A 43 8.05 -2.86 5.02
N GLU A 44 7.82 -3.38 6.22
CA GLU A 44 8.69 -3.12 7.38
C GLU A 44 10.13 -3.57 7.10
N GLN A 45 10.31 -4.78 6.58
CA GLN A 45 11.64 -5.30 6.26
C GLN A 45 12.28 -4.59 5.07
N LYS A 46 11.49 -4.22 4.05
CA LYS A 46 11.95 -3.53 2.84
C LYS A 46 12.20 -2.03 3.03
N GLY A 47 11.60 -1.41 4.03
CA GLY A 47 11.77 0.01 4.32
C GLY A 47 13.19 0.41 4.78
N HIS A 48 14.03 -0.57 5.12
CA HIS A 48 15.44 -0.33 5.44
C HIS A 48 16.27 -0.09 4.17
N THR A 49 17.29 0.75 4.26
CA THR A 49 18.22 1.00 3.15
C THR A 49 19.29 -0.08 3.04
N GLY A 50 19.65 -0.47 1.82
CA GLY A 50 20.82 -1.31 1.53
C GLY A 50 20.52 -2.47 0.59
N ILE A 51 21.59 -3.07 0.06
CA ILE A 51 21.53 -4.07 -1.02
C ILE A 51 20.56 -5.22 -0.72
N LYS A 52 20.52 -5.67 0.54
CA LYS A 52 19.65 -6.78 0.97
C LYS A 52 18.16 -6.42 0.90
N SER A 53 17.81 -5.23 1.37
CA SER A 53 16.44 -4.72 1.36
C SER A 53 15.99 -4.40 -0.07
N ASP A 54 16.91 -3.83 -0.87
CA ASP A 54 16.66 -3.51 -2.28
C ASP A 54 16.40 -4.77 -3.11
N SER A 55 17.12 -5.86 -2.81
CA SER A 55 16.92 -7.16 -3.48
C SER A 55 15.72 -7.95 -2.98
N LEU A 56 15.11 -7.59 -1.84
CA LEU A 56 14.08 -8.41 -1.20
C LEU A 56 12.77 -8.38 -1.99
N THR A 57 12.39 -9.52 -2.55
CA THR A 57 11.11 -9.70 -3.24
C THR A 57 10.03 -10.23 -2.29
N LEU A 58 8.76 -9.89 -2.58
CA LEU A 58 7.62 -10.36 -1.77
C LEU A 58 7.51 -11.89 -1.79
N SER A 59 7.78 -12.53 -2.92
CA SER A 59 7.68 -13.99 -3.07
C SER A 59 8.76 -14.72 -2.27
N GLU A 60 9.99 -14.20 -2.24
CA GLU A 60 11.05 -14.74 -1.38
C GLU A 60 10.73 -14.54 0.10
N PHE A 61 10.17 -13.38 0.47
CA PHE A 61 9.74 -13.09 1.82
C PHE A 61 8.68 -14.10 2.30
N VAL A 62 7.63 -14.33 1.51
CA VAL A 62 6.55 -15.28 1.84
C VAL A 62 7.10 -16.69 2.02
N LYS A 63 7.95 -17.15 1.09
CA LYS A 63 8.59 -18.48 1.17
C LYS A 63 9.46 -18.63 2.40
N ALA A 64 10.28 -17.62 2.72
CA ALA A 64 11.18 -17.65 3.86
C ALA A 64 10.42 -17.63 5.20
N ALA A 65 9.31 -16.89 5.26
CA ALA A 65 8.47 -16.77 6.45
C ALA A 65 7.47 -17.93 6.63
N GLY A 66 7.32 -18.80 5.62
CA GLY A 66 6.31 -19.87 5.64
C GLY A 66 4.87 -19.36 5.64
N LEU A 67 4.64 -18.16 5.09
CA LEU A 67 3.32 -17.55 4.99
C LEU A 67 2.57 -18.08 3.77
N GLN A 68 1.23 -17.98 3.75
CA GLN A 68 0.45 -18.22 2.53
C GLN A 68 0.66 -17.06 1.54
N ASP A 69 0.59 -17.33 0.24
CA ASP A 69 0.71 -16.29 -0.78
C ASP A 69 -0.38 -15.22 -0.61
N TYR A 70 0.00 -13.95 -0.69
CA TYR A 70 -0.94 -12.84 -0.69
C TYR A 70 -1.70 -12.85 -2.03
N ALA A 71 -2.89 -13.43 -2.03
CA ALA A 71 -3.88 -13.29 -3.09
C ALA A 71 -4.90 -12.23 -2.61
N PRO A 72 -4.73 -10.95 -2.98
CA PRO A 72 -5.81 -10.00 -2.74
C PRO A 72 -7.01 -10.50 -3.56
N GLU A 73 -8.16 -10.73 -2.91
CA GLU A 73 -9.40 -10.83 -3.65
C GLU A 73 -9.66 -9.44 -4.23
N ILE A 74 -9.22 -9.23 -5.47
CA ILE A 74 -9.51 -8.04 -6.24
C ILE A 74 -11.01 -8.11 -6.53
N THR A 75 -11.86 -7.60 -5.64
CA THR A 75 -13.20 -7.16 -6.01
C THR A 75 -13.03 -5.89 -6.82
N ALA A 76 -12.58 -6.02 -8.07
CA ALA A 76 -12.76 -4.97 -9.05
C ALA A 76 -14.27 -4.90 -9.34
N PRO A 77 -14.93 -3.73 -9.22
CA PRO A 77 -16.14 -3.52 -9.99
C PRO A 77 -15.73 -3.55 -11.47
N GLU A 78 -16.38 -4.42 -12.23
CA GLU A 78 -16.16 -4.56 -13.68
C GLU A 78 -16.31 -3.19 -14.36
N GLU A 79 -15.35 -2.83 -15.21
CA GLU A 79 -15.40 -1.68 -16.11
C GLU A 79 -16.71 -1.71 -16.90
N ASN A 80 -17.51 -0.63 -16.82
CA ASN A 80 -18.39 -0.20 -17.91
C ASN A 80 -18.74 1.28 -17.67
N GLU A 81 -17.95 2.24 -18.15
CA GLU A 81 -18.50 3.48 -18.73
C GLU A 81 -17.48 4.03 -19.74
N GLU A 82 -17.91 4.03 -21.00
CA GLU A 82 -17.22 4.63 -22.15
C GLU A 82 -16.94 6.11 -21.86
N LEU A 83 -15.68 6.53 -21.92
CA LEU A 83 -15.30 7.94 -21.88
C LEU A 83 -15.61 8.58 -23.24
N PRO A 84 -16.55 9.56 -23.36
CA PRO A 84 -16.67 10.33 -24.58
C PRO A 84 -15.55 11.38 -24.62
N CYS A 85 -14.51 11.12 -25.41
CA CYS A 85 -13.55 12.15 -25.81
C CYS A 85 -14.30 13.26 -26.55
N THR A 86 -14.45 14.43 -25.93
CA THR A 86 -14.83 15.65 -26.64
C THR A 86 -13.62 16.56 -26.64
N GLU A 87 -12.91 16.60 -27.76
CA GLU A 87 -11.85 17.59 -28.00
C GLU A 87 -12.47 18.97 -28.29
N PRO A 88 -11.81 20.07 -27.91
CA PRO A 88 -12.26 21.44 -28.17
C PRO A 88 -12.06 21.92 -29.62
#